data_AF-A0A952KG15-F1
#
_entry.id   AF-A0A952KG15-F1
#
_cell.length_a   1.000
_cell.length_b   1.000
_cell.length_c   1.000
_cell.angle_alpha   90.00
_cell.angle_beta   90.00
_cell.angle_gamma   90.00
#
_symmetry.space_group_name_H-M   'P 1'
#
loop_
_entity.id
_entity.type
_entity.pdbx_description
1 polymer ?
#
loop_
_entity_poly.entity_id
_entity_poly.type
_entity_poly.pdbx_seq_one_letter_code
_entity_poly.pdbx_strand_id
1 'polypeptide(L)'
;MNALISVSDKTGILEFAQALHALGIKLLSTGGTAKLLADAGLPVTEVADHTGFPEMLDGRVKTLHPKIHGGLLARRDFPEHMAAIKEHGIATIDLLVVNLYPFEATVAKPGCTLEDAIENIDIGGPAMVRSAAKNWKDVGVLTDASQYEGVLAELKAGGKLTDKTKFALSVAAFNRISQYDGAISDYLSGIQADGSHGMCPGQSNGRFIKVQDLRYGENSHQQAAL
;
A
#
# COMPACT_ATOMS: atom_id res chain seq x y z
N MET A 1 -16.77 -10.05 1.58
CA MET A 1 -15.50 -9.43 1.17
C MET A 1 -14.49 -9.59 2.29
N ASN A 2 -13.21 -9.60 1.95
CA ASN A 2 -12.07 -9.64 2.87
C ASN A 2 -11.20 -8.39 2.66
N ALA A 3 -10.84 -7.72 3.75
CA ALA A 3 -9.95 -6.57 3.74
C ALA A 3 -8.64 -6.91 4.44
N LEU A 4 -7.50 -6.73 3.76
CA LEU A 4 -6.17 -6.83 4.34
C LEU A 4 -5.70 -5.43 4.73
N ILE A 5 -5.47 -5.21 6.03
CA ILE A 5 -5.06 -3.92 6.59
C ILE A 5 -3.64 -4.06 7.18
N SER A 6 -2.69 -3.33 6.63
CA SER A 6 -1.31 -3.26 7.13
C SER A 6 -0.77 -1.85 6.95
N VAL A 7 -1.01 -1.00 7.94
CA VAL A 7 -0.63 0.42 7.91
C VAL A 7 0.50 0.70 8.89
N SER A 8 1.38 1.64 8.57
CA SER A 8 2.35 2.23 9.50
C SER A 8 1.72 3.39 10.27
N ASP A 9 1.15 4.36 9.54
CA ASP A 9 0.35 5.45 10.10
C ASP A 9 -1.07 4.95 10.44
N LYS A 10 -1.49 5.13 11.70
CA LYS A 10 -2.78 4.66 12.22
C LYS A 10 -3.90 5.69 12.11
N THR A 11 -3.65 6.84 11.48
CA THR A 11 -4.66 7.90 11.32
C THR A 11 -5.95 7.35 10.71
N GLY A 12 -7.05 7.47 11.46
CA GLY A 12 -8.40 7.07 11.05
C GLY A 12 -8.62 5.56 10.81
N ILE A 13 -7.63 4.70 11.07
CA ILE A 13 -7.73 3.28 10.68
C ILE A 13 -8.74 2.53 11.53
N LEU A 14 -8.89 2.89 12.80
CA LEU A 14 -9.80 2.20 13.70
C LEU A 14 -11.25 2.44 13.28
N GLU A 15 -11.63 3.69 13.04
CA GLU A 15 -12.95 4.09 12.58
C GLU A 15 -13.27 3.47 11.21
N PHE A 16 -12.28 3.44 10.32
CA PHE A 16 -12.41 2.80 9.02
C PHE A 16 -12.65 1.29 9.16
N ALA A 17 -11.86 0.59 9.98
CA ALA A 17 -12.00 -0.85 10.20
C ALA A 17 -13.32 -1.22 10.89
N GLN A 18 -13.79 -0.41 11.85
CA GLN A 18 -15.10 -0.56 12.47
C GLN A 18 -16.22 -0.45 11.42
N ALA A 19 -16.13 0.54 10.52
CA ALA A 19 -17.10 0.72 9.45
C ALA A 19 -17.09 -0.45 8.45
N LEU A 20 -15.91 -0.95 8.07
CA LEU A 20 -15.80 -2.15 7.24
C LEU A 20 -16.44 -3.38 7.92
N HIS A 21 -16.16 -3.57 9.21
CA HIS A 21 -16.72 -4.68 9.97
C HIS A 21 -18.25 -4.59 10.08
N ALA A 22 -18.80 -3.39 10.30
CA ALA A 22 -20.24 -3.16 10.33
C ALA A 22 -20.93 -3.48 8.98
N LEU A 23 -20.19 -3.44 7.87
CA LEU A 23 -20.64 -3.87 6.54
C LEU A 23 -20.47 -5.38 6.29
N GLY A 24 -20.05 -6.16 7.30
CA GLY A 24 -19.81 -7.60 7.19
C GLY A 24 -18.51 -7.97 6.47
N ILE A 25 -17.59 -7.02 6.32
CA ILE A 25 -16.28 -7.26 5.70
C ILE A 25 -15.36 -7.91 6.75
N LYS A 26 -14.75 -9.03 6.38
CA LYS A 26 -13.80 -9.75 7.24
C LYS A 26 -12.46 -9.02 7.24
N LEU A 27 -11.85 -8.87 8.41
CA LEU A 27 -10.60 -8.14 8.59
C LEU A 27 -9.44 -9.12 8.72
N LEU A 28 -8.42 -8.93 7.88
CA LEU A 28 -7.12 -9.58 7.96
C LEU A 28 -6.09 -8.50 8.27
N SER A 29 -5.19 -8.72 9.22
CA SER A 29 -4.17 -7.73 9.58
C SER A 29 -2.90 -8.36 10.14
N THR A 30 -1.86 -7.57 10.39
CA THR A 30 -0.57 -8.05 10.92
C THR A 30 0.03 -7.06 11.92
N GLY A 31 0.81 -7.60 12.87
CA GLY A 31 1.63 -6.83 13.81
C GLY A 31 0.82 -5.81 14.61
N GLY A 32 1.39 -4.61 14.79
CA GLY A 32 0.75 -3.55 15.59
C GLY A 32 -0.63 -3.11 15.08
N THR A 33 -0.94 -3.30 13.79
CA THR A 33 -2.29 -3.02 13.27
C THR A 33 -3.29 -4.08 13.74
N ALA A 34 -2.94 -5.36 13.67
CA ALA A 34 -3.81 -6.43 14.17
C ALA A 34 -4.08 -6.25 15.66
N LYS A 35 -3.04 -5.95 16.44
CA LYS A 35 -3.17 -5.68 17.87
C LYS A 35 -4.13 -4.51 18.15
N LEU A 36 -3.95 -3.37 17.46
CA LEU A 36 -4.83 -2.20 17.62
C LEU A 36 -6.31 -2.55 17.38
N LEU A 37 -6.61 -3.32 16.33
CA LEU A 37 -7.98 -3.71 15.99
C LEU A 37 -8.55 -4.70 17.01
N ALA A 38 -7.75 -5.67 17.44
CA ALA A 38 -8.14 -6.66 18.46
C ALA A 38 -8.39 -6.01 19.83
N ASP A 39 -7.52 -5.10 20.26
CA ASP A 39 -7.65 -4.34 21.51
C ASP A 39 -8.94 -3.49 21.53
N ALA A 40 -9.41 -3.07 20.34
CA ALA A 40 -10.69 -2.38 20.16
C ALA A 40 -11.90 -3.33 20.01
N GLY A 41 -11.72 -4.64 20.20
CA GLY A 41 -12.77 -5.65 20.16
C GLY A 41 -13.21 -6.07 18.76
N LEU A 42 -12.48 -5.72 17.70
CA LEU A 42 -12.82 -6.14 16.34
C LEU A 42 -12.35 -7.59 16.08
N PRO A 43 -13.17 -8.42 15.42
CA PRO A 43 -12.74 -9.74 14.98
C PRO A 43 -11.78 -9.60 13.79
N VAL A 44 -10.49 -9.69 14.08
CA VAL A 44 -9.41 -9.62 13.10
C VAL A 44 -8.68 -10.97 13.05
N THR A 45 -8.44 -11.47 11.85
CA THR A 45 -7.57 -12.62 11.61
C THR A 45 -6.15 -12.11 11.44
N GLU A 46 -5.17 -12.74 12.11
CA GLU A 46 -3.78 -12.40 11.90
C GLU A 46 -3.26 -13.02 10.58
N VAL A 47 -2.37 -12.32 9.89
CA VAL A 47 -1.72 -12.84 8.67
C VAL A 47 -1.00 -14.16 8.95
N ALA A 48 -0.36 -14.33 10.11
CA ALA A 48 0.32 -15.58 10.48
C ALA A 48 -0.67 -16.75 10.55
N ASP A 49 -1.85 -16.55 11.15
CA ASP A 49 -2.91 -17.56 11.19
C ASP A 49 -3.47 -17.87 9.81
N HIS A 50 -3.64 -16.84 8.98
CA HIS A 50 -4.13 -16.99 7.62
C HIS A 50 -3.15 -17.76 6.73
N THR A 51 -1.86 -17.43 6.81
CA THR A 51 -0.82 -18.09 6.01
C THR A 51 -0.50 -19.48 6.55
N GLY A 52 -0.58 -19.67 7.87
CA GLY A 52 -0.04 -20.83 8.58
C GLY A 52 1.49 -20.77 8.71
N PHE A 53 2.08 -19.59 8.50
CA PHE A 53 3.53 -19.37 8.54
C PHE A 53 3.87 -18.37 9.65
N PRO A 54 4.76 -18.71 10.59
CA PRO A 54 5.07 -17.85 11.73
C PRO A 54 5.84 -16.60 11.29
N GLU A 55 5.86 -15.59 12.15
CA GLU A 55 6.75 -14.45 11.98
C GLU A 55 8.22 -14.88 12.12
N MET A 56 9.07 -14.45 11.18
CA MET A 56 10.51 -14.73 11.18
C MET A 56 11.29 -13.60 10.52
N LEU A 57 12.60 -13.55 10.75
CA LEU A 57 13.50 -12.52 10.21
C LEU A 57 13.02 -11.11 10.56
N ASP A 58 12.65 -10.89 11.82
CA ASP A 58 12.13 -9.62 12.34
C ASP A 58 10.94 -9.06 11.53
N GLY A 59 10.10 -9.96 11.01
CA GLY A 59 8.88 -9.61 10.28
C GLY A 59 9.10 -9.23 8.81
N ARG A 60 10.32 -9.33 8.28
CA ARG A 60 10.67 -8.94 6.89
C ARG A 60 9.92 -9.71 5.81
N VAL A 61 9.51 -10.95 6.09
CA VAL A 61 8.92 -11.85 5.08
C VAL A 61 7.46 -12.21 5.35
N LYS A 62 6.83 -11.61 6.36
CA LYS A 62 5.53 -12.07 6.88
C LYS A 62 4.37 -12.00 5.86
N THR A 63 4.40 -11.06 4.92
CA THR A 63 3.36 -10.91 3.89
C THR A 63 3.79 -11.41 2.50
N LEU A 64 5.05 -11.78 2.32
CA LEU A 64 5.60 -12.30 1.06
C LEU A 64 5.23 -13.78 0.88
N HIS A 65 3.93 -14.07 0.89
CA HIS A 65 3.39 -15.42 0.93
C HIS A 65 2.35 -15.64 -0.18
N PRO A 66 2.31 -16.83 -0.83
CA PRO A 66 1.35 -17.13 -1.90
C PRO A 66 -0.11 -16.99 -1.49
N LYS A 67 -0.47 -17.27 -0.23
CA LYS A 67 -1.85 -17.04 0.25
C LYS A 67 -2.25 -15.55 0.26
N ILE A 68 -1.30 -14.64 0.48
CA ILE A 68 -1.56 -13.19 0.41
C ILE A 68 -1.58 -12.73 -1.04
N HIS A 69 -0.51 -12.99 -1.78
CA HIS A 69 -0.40 -12.51 -3.16
C HIS A 69 -1.37 -13.21 -4.11
N GLY A 70 -1.66 -14.49 -3.91
CA GLY A 70 -2.70 -15.22 -4.65
C GLY A 70 -4.10 -14.65 -4.38
N GLY A 71 -4.39 -14.28 -3.13
CA GLY A 71 -5.63 -13.60 -2.77
C GLY A 71 -5.79 -12.23 -3.42
N LEU A 72 -4.68 -11.51 -3.64
CA LEU A 72 -4.65 -10.20 -4.32
C LEU A 72 -4.63 -10.31 -5.85
N LEU A 73 -3.95 -11.30 -6.42
CA LEU A 73 -3.66 -11.37 -7.87
C LEU A 73 -4.57 -12.30 -8.66
N ALA A 74 -5.37 -13.14 -8.00
CA ALA A 74 -6.31 -14.00 -8.70
C ALA A 74 -7.33 -13.16 -9.46
N ARG A 75 -7.44 -13.44 -10.76
CA ARG A 75 -8.37 -12.78 -11.66
C ARG A 75 -9.70 -13.48 -11.54
N ARG A 76 -10.72 -12.75 -11.12
CA ARG A 76 -12.04 -13.34 -10.85
C ARG A 76 -12.83 -13.59 -12.12
N ASP A 77 -12.48 -12.88 -13.19
CA ASP A 77 -13.00 -13.08 -14.54
C ASP A 77 -12.42 -14.30 -15.27
N PHE A 78 -11.44 -14.99 -14.66
CA PHE A 78 -10.75 -16.11 -15.28
C PHE A 78 -10.92 -17.41 -14.45
N PRO A 79 -11.78 -18.35 -14.89
CA PRO A 79 -12.15 -19.53 -14.10
C PRO A 79 -10.99 -20.39 -13.61
N GLU A 80 -9.90 -20.48 -14.39
CA GLU A 80 -8.71 -21.26 -14.02
C GLU A 80 -8.02 -20.68 -12.77
N HIS A 81 -7.94 -19.35 -12.63
CA HIS A 81 -7.39 -18.74 -11.40
C HIS A 81 -8.28 -19.04 -10.20
N MET A 82 -9.61 -18.98 -10.36
CA MET A 82 -10.56 -19.26 -9.28
C MET A 82 -10.53 -20.73 -8.86
N ALA A 83 -10.32 -21.66 -9.80
CA ALA A 83 -10.11 -23.06 -9.51
C ALA A 83 -8.81 -23.27 -8.72
N ALA A 84 -7.70 -22.68 -9.17
CA ALA A 84 -6.39 -22.81 -8.52
C ALA A 84 -6.38 -22.28 -7.08
N ILE A 85 -6.93 -21.09 -6.83
CA ILE A 85 -6.98 -20.56 -5.45
C ILE A 85 -7.88 -21.40 -4.54
N LYS A 86 -8.96 -21.98 -5.08
CA LYS A 86 -9.85 -22.85 -4.33
C LYS A 86 -9.15 -24.16 -3.96
N GLU A 87 -8.44 -24.77 -4.90
CA GLU A 87 -7.66 -26.00 -4.69
C GLU A 87 -6.61 -25.83 -3.59
N HIS A 88 -5.94 -24.68 -3.56
CA HIS A 88 -4.90 -24.37 -2.58
C HIS A 88 -5.41 -23.69 -1.30
N GLY A 89 -6.72 -23.55 -1.11
CA GLY A 89 -7.30 -22.93 0.08
C GLY A 89 -6.91 -21.45 0.25
N ILE A 90 -6.70 -20.73 -0.85
CA ILE A 90 -6.34 -19.32 -0.88
C ILE A 90 -7.64 -18.49 -0.97
N ALA A 91 -7.91 -17.69 0.06
CA ALA A 91 -9.06 -16.78 0.04
C ALA A 91 -8.75 -15.52 -0.79
N THR A 92 -9.75 -14.99 -1.49
CA THR A 92 -9.63 -13.71 -2.20
C THR A 92 -9.48 -12.56 -1.22
N ILE A 93 -8.77 -11.51 -1.61
CA ILE A 93 -8.72 -10.22 -0.91
C ILE A 93 -9.41 -9.19 -1.82
N ASP A 94 -10.38 -8.46 -1.28
CA ASP A 94 -11.19 -7.48 -2.01
C ASP A 94 -10.70 -6.04 -1.81
N LEU A 95 -10.12 -5.79 -0.64
CA LEU A 95 -9.61 -4.48 -0.25
C LEU A 95 -8.23 -4.65 0.37
N LEU A 96 -7.26 -3.90 -0.11
CA LEU A 96 -5.95 -3.76 0.50
C LEU A 96 -5.82 -2.34 1.06
N VAL A 97 -5.46 -2.21 2.33
CA VAL A 97 -5.25 -0.93 3.00
C VAL A 97 -3.83 -0.92 3.55
N VAL A 98 -2.92 -0.24 2.86
CA VAL A 98 -1.48 -0.25 3.18
C VAL A 98 -0.90 1.13 2.93
N ASN A 99 -0.47 1.82 4.00
CA ASN A 99 0.42 2.95 3.87
C ASN A 99 1.85 2.52 4.23
N LEU A 100 2.79 2.95 3.39
CA LEU A 100 4.21 2.60 3.52
C LEU A 100 4.83 3.33 4.70
N TYR A 101 5.84 2.72 5.30
CA TYR A 101 6.66 3.42 6.28
C TYR A 101 7.26 4.69 5.63
N PRO A 102 7.27 5.83 6.34
CA PRO A 102 7.74 7.08 5.75
C PRO A 102 9.27 7.07 5.69
N PHE A 103 9.82 6.43 4.65
CA PHE A 103 11.26 6.36 4.39
C PHE A 103 11.85 7.78 4.32
N GLU A 104 11.15 8.69 3.63
CA GLU A 104 11.52 10.10 3.51
C GLU A 104 11.67 10.78 4.88
N ALA A 105 10.74 10.50 5.81
CA ALA A 105 10.80 11.04 7.17
C ALA A 105 11.91 10.37 8.00
N THR A 106 12.28 9.14 7.69
CA THR A 106 13.32 8.39 8.40
C THR A 106 14.70 8.92 8.06
N VAL A 107 15.00 9.08 6.77
CA VAL A 107 16.28 9.62 6.31
C VAL A 107 16.46 11.11 6.60
N ALA A 108 15.36 11.84 6.84
CA ALA A 108 15.39 13.23 7.28
C ALA A 108 15.75 13.40 8.78
N LYS A 109 15.74 12.33 9.59
CA LYS A 109 16.08 12.42 11.02
C LYS A 109 17.56 12.77 11.20
N PRO A 110 17.91 13.73 12.08
CA PRO A 110 19.31 13.99 12.40
C PRO A 110 20.00 12.74 12.92
N GLY A 111 21.15 12.40 12.35
CA GLY A 111 21.95 11.24 12.76
C GLY A 111 21.48 9.88 12.24
N CYS A 112 20.52 9.84 11.30
CA CYS A 112 20.13 8.60 10.61
C CYS A 112 21.36 7.99 9.90
N THR A 113 21.69 6.75 10.24
CA THR A 113 22.80 6.03 9.59
C THR A 113 22.33 5.30 8.32
N LEU A 114 23.28 4.80 7.52
CA LEU A 114 22.94 3.95 6.37
C LEU A 114 22.21 2.68 6.81
N GLU A 115 22.63 2.09 7.92
CA GLU A 115 21.97 0.92 8.51
C GLU A 115 20.54 1.24 8.90
N ASP A 116 20.29 2.37 9.58
CA ASP A 116 18.94 2.84 9.91
C ASP A 116 18.08 2.98 8.64
N ALA A 117 18.63 3.58 7.58
CA ALA A 117 17.92 3.72 6.32
C ALA A 117 17.58 2.36 5.69
N ILE A 118 18.56 1.44 5.60
CA ILE A 118 18.37 0.10 5.01
C ILE A 118 17.32 -0.71 5.77
N GLU A 119 17.32 -0.66 7.10
CA GLU A 119 16.35 -1.38 7.93
C GLU A 119 14.91 -0.87 7.74
N ASN A 120 14.74 0.39 7.37
CA ASN A 120 13.43 1.01 7.16
C ASN A 120 12.94 0.89 5.70
N ILE A 121 13.65 0.17 4.83
CA ILE A 121 13.16 -0.16 3.49
C ILE A 121 12.12 -1.29 3.58
N ASP A 122 10.85 -0.92 3.49
CA ASP A 122 9.73 -1.86 3.36
C ASP A 122 9.77 -2.63 2.03
N ILE A 123 9.68 -3.95 2.12
CA ILE A 123 9.59 -4.89 0.98
C ILE A 123 8.16 -5.39 0.80
N GLY A 124 7.52 -5.81 1.90
CA GLY A 124 6.21 -6.44 1.88
C GLY A 124 5.09 -5.47 1.49
N GLY A 125 5.14 -4.24 2.02
CA GLY A 125 4.19 -3.17 1.70
C GLY A 125 4.14 -2.88 0.19
N PRO A 126 5.26 -2.49 -0.44
CA PRO A 126 5.31 -2.24 -1.88
C PRO A 126 4.89 -3.45 -2.72
N ALA A 127 5.28 -4.67 -2.34
CA ALA A 127 4.88 -5.88 -3.05
C ALA A 127 3.36 -6.09 -3.03
N MET A 128 2.71 -5.91 -1.88
CA MET A 128 1.26 -6.02 -1.76
C MET A 128 0.53 -4.92 -2.53
N VAL A 129 0.97 -3.65 -2.38
CA VAL A 129 0.38 -2.50 -3.08
C VAL A 129 0.43 -2.70 -4.59
N ARG A 130 1.59 -3.11 -5.14
CA ARG A 130 1.73 -3.41 -6.57
C ARG A 130 0.85 -4.58 -7.01
N SER A 131 0.70 -5.60 -6.17
CA SER A 131 -0.16 -6.75 -6.46
C SER A 131 -1.63 -6.36 -6.58
N ALA A 132 -2.13 -5.59 -5.60
CA ALA A 132 -3.51 -5.11 -5.60
C ALA A 132 -3.77 -4.12 -6.74
N ALA A 133 -2.88 -3.16 -6.96
CA ALA A 133 -3.00 -2.17 -8.03
C ALA A 133 -2.97 -2.83 -9.42
N LYS A 134 -2.11 -3.83 -9.64
CA LYS A 134 -2.11 -4.61 -10.89
C LYS A 134 -3.46 -5.27 -11.15
N ASN A 135 -4.12 -5.78 -10.10
CA ASN A 135 -5.40 -6.48 -10.18
C ASN A 135 -6.60 -5.58 -9.83
N TRP A 136 -6.53 -4.29 -10.16
CA TRP A 136 -7.53 -3.28 -9.76
C TRP A 136 -8.97 -3.60 -10.18
N LYS A 137 -9.18 -4.43 -11.20
CA LYS A 137 -10.53 -4.87 -11.59
C LYS A 137 -11.24 -5.62 -10.45
N ASP A 138 -10.49 -6.30 -9.60
CA ASP A 138 -11.00 -7.19 -8.57
C ASP A 138 -10.66 -6.72 -7.15
N VAL A 139 -9.68 -5.83 -7.00
CA VAL A 139 -9.17 -5.38 -5.70
C VAL A 139 -9.12 -3.85 -5.62
N GLY A 140 -9.70 -3.27 -4.58
CA GLY A 140 -9.47 -1.87 -4.22
C GLY A 140 -8.20 -1.72 -3.38
N VAL A 141 -7.32 -0.78 -3.71
CA VAL A 141 -6.07 -0.53 -2.97
C VAL A 141 -6.01 0.89 -2.42
N LEU A 142 -5.93 1.03 -1.11
CA LEU A 142 -5.84 2.31 -0.42
C LEU A 142 -4.45 2.44 0.19
N THR A 143 -3.79 3.55 -0.13
CA THR A 143 -2.44 3.88 0.33
C THR A 143 -2.38 5.11 1.23
N ASP A 144 -3.50 5.81 1.40
CA ASP A 144 -3.59 7.05 2.18
C ASP A 144 -4.93 7.15 2.92
N ALA A 145 -4.93 7.73 4.13
CA ALA A 145 -6.12 7.85 4.96
C ALA A 145 -7.20 8.75 4.34
N SER A 146 -6.82 9.72 3.49
CA SER A 146 -7.76 10.57 2.74
C SER A 146 -8.69 9.78 1.81
N GLN A 147 -8.32 8.54 1.46
CA GLN A 147 -9.10 7.68 0.58
C GLN A 147 -10.23 6.94 1.31
N TYR A 148 -10.21 6.91 2.64
CA TYR A 148 -11.11 6.10 3.47
C TYR A 148 -12.57 6.51 3.32
N GLU A 149 -12.85 7.81 3.37
CA GLU A 149 -14.22 8.34 3.34
C GLU A 149 -14.93 7.97 2.03
N GLY A 150 -14.30 8.24 0.89
CA GLY A 150 -14.87 7.95 -0.43
C GLY A 150 -15.12 6.45 -0.66
N VAL A 151 -14.19 5.60 -0.21
CA VAL A 151 -14.35 4.14 -0.28
C VAL A 151 -15.51 3.67 0.60
N LEU A 152 -15.62 4.17 1.84
CA LEU A 152 -16.75 3.81 2.70
C LEU A 152 -18.09 4.29 2.14
N ALA A 153 -18.14 5.48 1.54
CA ALA A 153 -19.36 6.01 0.94
C ALA A 153 -19.88 5.08 -0.17
N GLU A 154 -19.00 4.63 -1.07
CA GLU A 154 -19.38 3.68 -2.13
C GLU A 154 -19.78 2.32 -1.59
N LEU A 155 -19.04 1.77 -0.62
CA LEU A 155 -19.36 0.48 -0.01
C LEU A 155 -20.71 0.53 0.72
N LYS A 156 -21.04 1.62 1.42
CA LYS A 156 -22.35 1.80 2.07
C LYS A 156 -23.49 1.94 1.05
N ALA A 157 -23.26 2.64 -0.06
CA ALA A 157 -24.29 2.90 -1.05
C ALA A 157 -24.60 1.70 -1.95
N GLY A 158 -23.56 0.97 -2.39
CA GLY A 158 -23.68 -0.06 -3.42
C GLY A 158 -23.12 -1.42 -3.05
N GLY A 159 -22.54 -1.59 -1.86
CA GLY A 159 -21.91 -2.82 -1.42
C GLY A 159 -20.64 -3.19 -2.19
N LYS A 160 -20.16 -2.33 -3.10
CA LYS A 160 -18.97 -2.53 -3.93
C LYS A 160 -18.40 -1.20 -4.41
N LEU A 161 -17.11 -1.21 -4.74
CA LEU A 161 -16.45 -0.09 -5.42
C LEU A 161 -16.73 -0.11 -6.92
N THR A 162 -16.90 1.08 -7.51
CA THR A 162 -16.98 1.26 -8.96
C THR A 162 -15.62 1.01 -9.63
N ASP A 163 -15.65 0.65 -10.92
CA ASP A 163 -14.42 0.49 -11.71
C ASP A 163 -13.63 1.80 -11.82
N LYS A 164 -14.34 2.94 -11.91
CA LYS A 164 -13.74 4.27 -11.88
C LYS A 164 -12.92 4.48 -10.61
N THR A 165 -13.48 4.16 -9.45
CA THR A 165 -12.81 4.33 -8.15
C THR A 165 -11.66 3.36 -7.97
N LYS A 166 -11.83 2.07 -8.30
CA LYS A 166 -10.73 1.10 -8.24
C LYS A 166 -9.56 1.48 -9.16
N PHE A 167 -9.85 1.97 -10.37
CA PHE A 167 -8.79 2.42 -11.28
C PHE A 167 -8.07 3.67 -10.74
N ALA A 168 -8.80 4.66 -10.21
CA ALA A 168 -8.20 5.84 -9.59
C ALA A 168 -7.31 5.48 -8.40
N LEU A 169 -7.77 4.56 -7.54
CA LEU A 169 -7.01 4.00 -6.43
C LEU A 169 -5.74 3.27 -6.90
N SER A 170 -5.82 2.50 -7.97
CA SER A 170 -4.65 1.84 -8.59
C SER A 170 -3.62 2.84 -9.11
N VAL A 171 -4.07 3.91 -9.77
CA VAL A 171 -3.17 4.98 -10.25
C VAL A 171 -2.48 5.66 -9.07
N ALA A 172 -3.24 6.01 -8.03
CA ALA A 172 -2.68 6.59 -6.80
C ALA A 172 -1.66 5.66 -6.13
N ALA A 173 -1.95 4.36 -6.07
CA ALA A 173 -1.06 3.35 -5.52
C ALA A 173 0.27 3.27 -6.29
N PHE A 174 0.24 3.18 -7.63
CA PHE A 174 1.49 3.17 -8.42
C PHE A 174 2.27 4.49 -8.33
N ASN A 175 1.58 5.63 -8.24
CA ASN A 175 2.23 6.91 -7.98
C ASN A 175 2.95 6.90 -6.61
N ARG A 176 2.32 6.37 -5.57
CA ARG A 176 2.94 6.27 -4.23
C ARG A 176 4.15 5.33 -4.23
N ILE A 177 4.10 4.23 -4.97
CA ILE A 177 5.26 3.32 -5.15
C ILE A 177 6.41 4.04 -5.87
N SER A 178 6.13 4.73 -6.96
CA SER A 178 7.14 5.51 -7.69
C SER A 178 7.79 6.58 -6.79
N GLN A 179 7.00 7.21 -5.92
CA GLN A 179 7.51 8.16 -4.92
C GLN A 179 8.44 7.53 -3.91
N TYR A 180 8.03 6.39 -3.37
CA TYR A 180 8.78 5.65 -2.37
C TYR A 180 10.11 5.11 -2.93
N ASP A 181 10.07 4.40 -4.05
CA ASP A 181 11.27 3.82 -4.69
C ASP A 181 12.25 4.91 -5.12
N GLY A 182 11.72 6.02 -5.64
CA GLY A 182 12.52 7.17 -6.01
C GLY A 182 13.22 7.80 -4.81
N ALA A 183 12.56 7.91 -3.65
CA ALA A 183 13.19 8.43 -2.43
C ALA A 183 14.33 7.54 -1.93
N ILE A 184 14.14 6.21 -2.00
CA ILE A 184 15.20 5.23 -1.69
C ILE A 184 16.39 5.42 -2.64
N SER A 185 16.12 5.49 -3.94
CA SER A 185 17.14 5.69 -4.97
C SER A 185 17.91 6.99 -4.78
N ASP A 186 17.21 8.10 -4.50
CA ASP A 186 17.84 9.41 -4.29
C ASP A 186 18.74 9.40 -3.04
N TYR A 187 18.28 8.78 -1.94
CA TYR A 187 19.06 8.66 -0.71
C TYR A 187 20.33 7.83 -0.93
N LEU A 188 20.18 6.60 -1.45
CA LEU A 188 21.30 5.67 -1.65
C LEU A 188 22.31 6.19 -2.68
N SER A 189 21.85 6.89 -3.72
CA SER A 189 22.72 7.48 -4.74
C SER A 189 23.55 8.66 -4.22
N GLY A 190 23.20 9.20 -3.05
CA GLY A 190 23.98 10.22 -2.35
C GLY A 190 25.12 9.65 -1.51
N ILE A 191 25.07 8.37 -1.13
CA ILE A 191 26.06 7.74 -0.25
C ILE A 191 27.39 7.52 -0.99
N GLN A 192 28.48 7.99 -0.39
CA GLN A 192 29.85 7.82 -0.88
C GLN A 192 30.51 6.57 -0.27
N ALA A 193 31.67 6.18 -0.82
CA ALA A 193 32.42 5.00 -0.36
C ALA A 193 32.88 5.09 1.11
N ASP A 194 33.01 6.31 1.65
CA ASP A 194 33.36 6.57 3.05
C ASP A 194 32.13 6.69 3.97
N GLY A 195 30.92 6.44 3.45
CA GLY A 195 29.65 6.53 4.18
C GLY A 195 29.07 7.94 4.30
N SER A 196 29.75 8.97 3.80
CA SER A 196 29.23 10.34 3.79
C SER A 196 28.19 10.58 2.69
N HIS A 197 27.39 11.64 2.81
CA HIS A 197 26.51 12.10 1.73
C HIS A 197 27.23 13.10 0.82
N GLY A 198 27.33 12.77 -0.46
CA GLY A 198 27.83 13.65 -1.50
C GLY A 198 26.84 14.78 -1.84
N MET A 199 27.36 15.92 -2.31
CA MET A 199 26.54 17.07 -2.70
C MET A 199 25.68 16.81 -3.94
N CYS A 200 26.14 15.95 -4.85
CA CYS A 200 25.44 15.59 -6.09
C CYS A 200 25.29 14.07 -6.14
N PRO A 201 24.06 13.53 -6.11
CA PRO A 201 23.85 12.09 -6.16
C PRO A 201 24.06 11.55 -7.58
N GLY A 202 24.40 10.26 -7.69
CA GLY A 202 24.57 9.58 -8.99
C GLY A 202 23.27 9.43 -9.78
N GLN A 203 22.12 9.47 -9.11
CA GLN A 203 20.78 9.47 -9.68
C GLN A 203 19.91 10.50 -8.95
N SER A 204 19.02 11.15 -9.69
CA SER A 204 18.02 12.07 -9.15
C SER A 204 16.69 11.83 -9.83
N ASN A 205 15.66 11.51 -9.05
CA ASN A 205 14.36 11.12 -9.53
C ASN A 205 13.33 12.25 -9.29
N GLY A 206 13.12 13.10 -10.29
CA GLY A 206 12.13 14.18 -10.24
C GLY A 206 10.69 13.65 -10.21
N ARG A 207 9.94 13.97 -9.14
CA ARG A 207 8.56 13.53 -8.92
C ARG A 207 7.69 14.72 -8.59
N PHE A 208 6.74 15.03 -9.46
CA PHE A 208 5.88 16.21 -9.31
C PHE A 208 4.41 15.77 -9.21
N ILE A 209 3.67 16.45 -8.35
CA ILE A 209 2.22 16.30 -8.24
C ILE A 209 1.60 17.56 -8.84
N LYS A 210 0.79 17.38 -9.87
CA LYS A 210 0.07 18.49 -10.49
C LYS A 210 -0.87 19.14 -9.47
N VAL A 211 -0.73 20.44 -9.29
CA VAL A 211 -1.56 21.30 -8.46
C VAL A 211 -2.72 21.87 -9.28
N GLN A 212 -2.46 22.37 -10.49
CA GLN A 212 -3.51 22.96 -11.34
C GLN A 212 -3.11 23.06 -12.81
N ASP A 213 -4.10 23.10 -13.70
CA ASP A 213 -3.90 23.53 -15.08
C ASP A 213 -3.70 25.05 -15.13
N LEU A 214 -2.75 25.50 -15.94
CA LEU A 214 -2.54 26.92 -16.22
C LEU A 214 -3.25 27.32 -17.51
N ARG A 215 -3.54 28.61 -17.66
CA ARG A 215 -4.27 29.12 -18.83
C ARG A 215 -3.54 28.85 -20.15
N TYR A 216 -2.22 28.97 -20.13
CA TYR A 216 -1.28 28.64 -21.19
C TYR A 216 0.12 28.56 -20.59
N GLY A 217 1.10 28.10 -21.37
CA GLY A 217 2.52 28.10 -21.00
C GLY A 217 3.15 29.48 -21.10
N GLU A 218 4.30 29.59 -21.76
CA GLU A 218 4.93 30.88 -22.01
C GLU A 218 4.17 31.67 -23.09
N ASN A 219 3.60 30.97 -24.06
CA ASN A 219 2.79 31.52 -25.16
C ASN A 219 1.38 30.92 -25.18
N SER A 220 0.42 31.68 -25.70
CA SER A 220 -1.02 31.34 -25.67
C SER A 220 -1.42 30.03 -26.35
N HIS A 221 -0.60 29.51 -27.26
CA HIS A 221 -0.84 28.23 -27.96
C HIS A 221 -0.25 27.01 -27.23
N GLN A 222 0.52 27.22 -26.16
CA GLN A 222 1.15 26.17 -25.37
C GLN A 222 0.28 25.81 -24.17
N GLN A 223 0.12 24.51 -23.88
CA GLN A 223 -0.51 24.04 -22.65
C GLN A 223 0.51 23.97 -21.51
N ALA A 224 0.08 24.21 -20.26
CA ALA A 224 0.94 24.11 -19.09
C ALA A 224 0.16 23.74 -17.82
N ALA A 225 0.88 23.23 -16.83
CA ALA A 225 0.38 22.93 -15.50
C ALA A 225 1.46 23.26 -14.45
N LEU A 226 1.00 23.56 -13.23
CA LEU A 226 1.83 23.63 -12.03
C LEU A 226 1.76 22.30 -11.30
#